data_AF-A0A8T1P404-F1
#
_entry.id   AF-A0A8T1P404-F1
#
_cell.length_a   1.000
_cell.length_b   1.000
_cell.length_c   1.000
_cell.angle_alpha   90.00
_cell.angle_beta   90.00
_cell.angle_gamma   90.00
#
_symmetry.space_group_name_H-M   'P 1'
#
loop_
_entity.id
_entity.type
_entity.pdbx_description
1 polymer ?
#
loop_
_entity_poly.entity_id
_entity_poly.type
_entity_poly.pdbx_seq_one_letter_code
_entity_poly.pdbx_strand_id
1 'polypeptide(L)'
;MSNGEFDGLVLAEKLSKLNNSQQSIESLSRWCISHRKKAKQIVETWAKLFNSSQREQRVSFLYLANDILQNSRRKGSEFVNEFWKALPAALRHVYENGDEYGKKAVTRLVDIWEERKVFGSRGRSLKDEMLGKNPPPLSVSNGKSSNPIKIVKRDANSVRIKLAVGGLPEKILTAFQSVLDEHSTEEAALSKCNATVHHVGKIEEDVECTLTQGNQLGSTVVDELHEQEDILKQCVGQLESAEATRATLISLLKEALQDQESKLEFIRSQLQGGRELEEEWCSIFLVPPLRKTPTESGKSFINLLGDCLRDQQSRHGIRGNRTSIRANQRCSGSNCASKQY
;
A
#
# COMPACT_ATOMS: atom_id res chain seq x y z
N MET A 1 -19.26 -36.80 12.42
CA MET A 1 -18.14 -37.62 12.95
C MET A 1 -17.51 -38.36 11.81
N SER A 2 -16.25 -38.07 11.53
CA SER A 2 -15.25 -38.97 10.97
C SER A 2 -13.94 -38.18 11.03
N ASN A 3 -13.24 -38.28 12.16
CA ASN A 3 -11.84 -37.89 12.25
C ASN A 3 -11.08 -38.89 11.36
N GLY A 4 -11.13 -38.67 10.04
CA GLY A 4 -10.21 -39.32 9.13
C GLY A 4 -8.82 -38.91 9.58
N GLU A 5 -8.04 -39.89 10.05
CA GLU A 5 -6.68 -39.64 10.46
C GLU A 5 -5.92 -39.03 9.27
N PHE A 6 -5.27 -37.90 9.49
CA PHE A 6 -4.52 -37.24 8.45
C PHE A 6 -3.28 -38.08 8.15
N ASP A 7 -3.23 -38.69 6.96
CA ASP A 7 -2.07 -39.39 6.46
C ASP A 7 -1.42 -38.58 5.33
N GLY A 8 -0.13 -38.26 5.52
CA GLY A 8 0.69 -37.57 4.53
C GLY A 8 0.87 -38.37 3.23
N LEU A 9 0.82 -39.71 3.29
CA LEU A 9 0.89 -40.57 2.12
C LEU A 9 -0.38 -40.45 1.26
N VAL A 10 -1.54 -40.42 1.89
CA VAL A 10 -2.83 -40.20 1.21
C VAL A 10 -2.88 -38.82 0.56
N LEU A 11 -2.34 -37.79 1.23
CA LEU A 11 -2.20 -36.48 0.61
C LEU A 11 -1.29 -36.52 -0.62
N ALA A 12 -0.14 -37.20 -0.53
CA ALA A 12 0.80 -37.30 -1.64
C ALA A 12 0.19 -38.04 -2.85
N GLU A 13 -0.56 -39.11 -2.60
CA GLU A 13 -1.29 -39.84 -3.65
C GLU A 13 -2.38 -38.98 -4.29
N LYS A 14 -3.13 -38.21 -3.49
CA LYS A 14 -4.15 -37.29 -4.03
C LYS A 14 -3.53 -36.16 -4.84
N LEU A 15 -2.38 -35.63 -4.41
CA LEU A 15 -1.65 -34.60 -5.13
C LEU A 15 -1.00 -35.12 -6.42
N SER A 16 -0.54 -36.37 -6.46
CA SER A 16 0.04 -36.95 -7.69
C SER A 16 -1.01 -37.17 -8.78
N LYS A 17 -2.26 -37.43 -8.41
CA LYS A 17 -3.42 -37.57 -9.31
C LYS A 17 -4.13 -36.25 -9.63
N LEU A 18 -3.62 -35.12 -9.12
CA LEU A 18 -4.23 -33.81 -9.34
C LEU A 18 -4.17 -33.42 -10.81
N ASN A 19 -5.30 -32.98 -11.34
CA ASN A 19 -5.43 -32.44 -12.70
C ASN A 19 -6.11 -31.06 -12.69
N ASN A 20 -6.26 -30.46 -13.86
CA ASN A 20 -6.84 -29.13 -14.05
C ASN A 20 -8.38 -29.09 -13.99
N SER A 21 -9.06 -30.22 -13.76
CA SER A 21 -10.51 -30.24 -13.66
C SER A 21 -10.99 -29.61 -12.35
N GLN A 22 -12.07 -28.84 -12.44
CA GLN A 22 -12.67 -28.18 -11.28
C GLN A 22 -13.04 -29.18 -10.18
N GLN A 23 -13.59 -30.35 -10.54
CA GLN A 23 -13.98 -31.38 -9.57
C GLN A 23 -12.78 -31.96 -8.81
N SER A 24 -11.65 -32.21 -9.49
CA SER A 24 -10.43 -32.71 -8.85
C SER A 24 -9.88 -31.69 -7.85
N ILE A 25 -9.79 -30.43 -8.28
CA ILE A 25 -9.30 -29.31 -7.46
C ILE A 25 -10.20 -29.08 -6.24
N GLU A 26 -11.51 -28.95 -6.42
CA GLU A 26 -12.46 -28.69 -5.34
C GLU A 26 -12.54 -29.84 -4.34
N SER A 27 -12.53 -31.09 -4.82
CA SER A 27 -12.59 -32.27 -3.96
C SER A 27 -11.36 -32.35 -3.05
N LEU A 28 -10.17 -32.14 -3.61
CA LEU A 28 -8.93 -32.13 -2.85
C LEU A 28 -8.84 -30.91 -1.92
N SER A 29 -9.25 -29.74 -2.38
CA SER A 29 -9.32 -28.52 -1.57
C SER A 29 -10.21 -28.71 -0.34
N ARG A 30 -11.41 -29.28 -0.50
CA ARG A 30 -12.32 -29.58 0.61
C ARG A 30 -11.68 -30.52 1.64
N TRP A 31 -10.97 -31.56 1.19
CA TRP A 31 -10.25 -32.48 2.07
C TRP A 31 -9.07 -31.80 2.80
N CYS A 32 -8.32 -30.93 2.12
CA CYS A 32 -7.27 -30.14 2.77
C CYS A 32 -7.85 -29.21 3.84
N ILE A 33 -8.95 -28.52 3.53
CA ILE A 33 -9.61 -27.58 4.45
C ILE A 33 -10.20 -28.29 5.67
N SER A 34 -10.71 -29.52 5.54
CA SER A 34 -11.18 -30.29 6.70
C SER A 34 -10.05 -30.64 7.67
N HIS A 35 -8.81 -30.75 7.18
CA HIS A 35 -7.61 -31.03 7.97
C HIS A 35 -6.77 -29.77 8.24
N ARG A 36 -7.40 -28.59 8.37
CA ARG A 36 -6.70 -27.30 8.59
C ARG A 36 -5.68 -27.29 9.74
N LYS A 37 -5.88 -28.09 10.79
CA LYS A 37 -4.94 -28.22 11.92
C LYS A 37 -3.57 -28.77 11.48
N LYS A 38 -3.51 -29.40 10.31
CA LYS A 38 -2.30 -29.93 9.66
C LYS A 38 -1.86 -29.07 8.47
N ALA A 39 -2.30 -27.80 8.38
CA ALA A 39 -1.99 -26.89 7.27
C ALA A 39 -0.48 -26.84 6.95
N LYS A 40 0.39 -26.81 7.96
CA LYS A 40 1.84 -26.85 7.79
C LYS A 40 2.29 -28.09 7.00
N GLN A 41 1.88 -29.29 7.44
CA GLN A 41 2.24 -30.56 6.77
C GLN A 41 1.65 -30.63 5.35
N ILE A 42 0.43 -30.10 5.16
CA ILE A 42 -0.21 -30.05 3.85
C ILE A 42 0.59 -29.18 2.88
N VAL A 43 0.97 -27.97 3.31
CA VAL A 43 1.73 -27.03 2.48
C VAL A 43 3.15 -27.53 2.22
N GLU A 44 3.81 -28.14 3.20
CA GLU A 44 5.14 -28.76 3.02
C GLU A 44 5.10 -29.89 1.98
N THR A 45 4.09 -30.77 2.06
CA THR A 45 3.90 -31.86 1.10
C THR A 45 3.55 -31.32 -0.29
N TRP A 46 2.68 -30.32 -0.36
CA TRP A 46 2.35 -29.60 -1.59
C TRP A 46 3.59 -29.00 -2.23
N ALA A 47 4.45 -28.31 -1.48
CA ALA A 47 5.66 -27.68 -1.99
C ALA A 47 6.67 -28.72 -2.49
N LYS A 48 6.84 -29.82 -1.75
CA LYS A 48 7.71 -30.94 -2.15
C LYS A 48 7.28 -31.53 -3.49
N LEU A 49 5.99 -31.85 -3.63
CA LEU A 49 5.46 -32.45 -4.87
C LEU A 49 5.41 -31.45 -6.01
N PHE A 50 5.12 -30.19 -5.74
CA PHE A 50 5.17 -29.11 -6.74
C PHE A 50 6.55 -29.02 -7.38
N ASN A 51 7.62 -29.07 -6.59
CA ASN A 51 9.00 -29.01 -7.08
C ASN A 51 9.36 -30.25 -7.92
N SER A 52 8.81 -31.43 -7.59
CA SER A 52 9.00 -32.67 -8.35
C SER A 52 8.06 -32.81 -9.57
N SER A 53 7.05 -31.95 -9.72
CA SER A 53 6.03 -32.07 -10.78
C SER A 53 6.48 -31.50 -12.12
N GLN A 54 5.90 -32.01 -13.21
CA GLN A 54 6.06 -31.49 -14.57
C GLN A 54 5.32 -30.16 -14.78
N ARG A 55 5.66 -29.42 -15.85
CA ARG A 55 5.23 -28.02 -16.05
C ARG A 55 3.72 -27.86 -16.10
N GLU A 56 3.04 -28.76 -16.78
CA GLU A 56 1.58 -28.77 -17.00
C GLU A 56 0.84 -29.04 -15.68
N GLN A 57 1.43 -29.88 -14.83
CA GLN A 57 0.86 -30.23 -13.53
C GLN A 57 1.02 -29.11 -12.50
N ARG A 58 2.11 -28.34 -12.55
CA ARG A 58 2.37 -27.21 -11.63
C ARG A 58 1.25 -26.16 -11.64
N VAL A 59 0.64 -25.89 -12.79
CA VAL A 59 -0.50 -24.96 -12.87
C VAL A 59 -1.71 -25.48 -12.08
N SER A 60 -1.96 -26.79 -12.14
CA SER A 60 -3.05 -27.42 -11.36
C SER A 60 -2.79 -27.30 -9.85
N PHE A 61 -1.54 -27.41 -9.41
CA PHE A 61 -1.14 -27.17 -8.01
C PHE A 61 -1.38 -25.72 -7.57
N LEU A 62 -1.15 -24.74 -8.45
CA LEU A 62 -1.43 -23.33 -8.16
C LEU A 62 -2.94 -23.06 -8.06
N TYR A 63 -3.76 -23.67 -8.92
CA TYR A 63 -5.22 -23.58 -8.81
C TYR A 63 -5.75 -24.21 -7.52
N LEU A 64 -5.18 -25.34 -7.10
CA LEU A 64 -5.48 -25.92 -5.80
C LEU A 64 -5.11 -24.98 -4.64
N ALA A 65 -3.91 -24.41 -4.65
CA ALA A 65 -3.50 -23.45 -3.63
C ALA A 65 -4.44 -22.24 -3.57
N ASN A 66 -4.84 -21.73 -4.74
CA ASN A 66 -5.82 -20.65 -4.83
C ASN A 66 -7.17 -21.03 -4.23
N ASP A 67 -7.72 -22.20 -4.57
CA ASP A 67 -9.02 -22.64 -4.06
C ASP A 67 -8.98 -22.82 -2.53
N ILE A 68 -7.92 -23.44 -2.01
CA ILE A 68 -7.72 -23.59 -0.56
C ILE A 68 -7.66 -22.22 0.11
N LEU A 69 -6.85 -21.28 -0.40
CA LEU A 69 -6.71 -19.95 0.17
C LEU A 69 -8.01 -19.15 0.17
N GLN A 70 -8.82 -19.26 -0.89
CA GLN A 70 -10.09 -18.53 -0.96
C GLN A 70 -11.14 -19.13 -0.02
N ASN A 71 -11.23 -20.46 0.04
CA ASN A 71 -12.26 -21.16 0.81
C ASN A 71 -11.90 -21.36 2.29
N SER A 72 -10.61 -21.41 2.64
CA SER A 72 -10.17 -21.56 4.03
C SER A 72 -10.31 -20.28 4.85
N ARG A 73 -10.29 -19.09 4.22
CA ARG A 73 -10.32 -17.78 4.90
C ARG A 73 -11.49 -17.60 5.86
N ARG A 74 -12.65 -18.18 5.55
CA ARG A 74 -13.83 -18.13 6.44
C ARG A 74 -13.66 -18.97 7.71
N LYS A 75 -12.72 -19.92 7.71
CA LYS A 75 -12.49 -20.89 8.80
C LYS A 75 -11.24 -20.57 9.62
N GLY A 76 -10.26 -19.86 9.06
CA GLY A 76 -9.03 -19.46 9.72
C GLY A 76 -7.90 -19.04 8.77
N SER A 77 -6.82 -18.49 9.31
CA SER A 77 -5.68 -17.95 8.56
C SER A 77 -4.47 -18.90 8.47
N GLU A 78 -4.58 -20.15 8.94
CA GLU A 78 -3.46 -21.09 9.00
C GLU A 78 -2.89 -21.37 7.61
N PHE A 79 -3.75 -21.63 6.63
CA PHE A 79 -3.33 -21.83 5.25
C PHE A 79 -2.74 -20.55 4.64
N VAL A 80 -3.27 -19.38 4.98
CA VAL A 80 -2.73 -18.10 4.50
C VAL A 80 -1.29 -17.91 4.96
N ASN A 81 -1.01 -18.19 6.24
CA ASN A 81 0.32 -18.04 6.83
C ASN A 81 1.33 -19.06 6.27
N GLU A 82 0.92 -20.30 6.05
CA GLU A 82 1.83 -21.34 5.55
C GLU A 82 2.07 -21.22 4.04
N PHE A 83 1.02 -21.01 3.23
CA PHE A 83 1.20 -20.80 1.79
C PHE A 83 2.00 -19.54 1.48
N TRP A 84 1.93 -18.50 2.30
CA TRP A 84 2.76 -17.30 2.13
C TRP A 84 4.26 -17.62 2.07
N LYS A 85 4.72 -18.65 2.79
CA LYS A 85 6.15 -19.05 2.80
C LYS A 85 6.57 -19.80 1.54
N ALA A 86 5.64 -20.52 0.90
CA ALA A 86 5.94 -21.42 -0.21
C ALA A 86 5.56 -20.85 -1.59
N LEU A 87 4.50 -20.04 -1.65
CA LEU A 87 3.96 -19.48 -2.90
C LEU A 87 4.94 -18.61 -3.68
N PRO A 88 5.73 -17.70 -3.07
CA PRO A 88 6.60 -16.84 -3.86
C PRO A 88 7.63 -17.60 -4.68
N ALA A 89 8.24 -18.64 -4.09
CA ALA A 89 9.17 -19.53 -4.79
C ALA A 89 8.45 -20.34 -5.88
N ALA A 90 7.27 -20.87 -5.58
CA ALA A 90 6.50 -21.68 -6.51
C ALA A 90 6.03 -20.88 -7.74
N LEU A 91 5.52 -19.68 -7.52
CA LEU A 91 5.01 -18.80 -8.57
C LEU A 91 6.12 -18.30 -9.48
N ARG A 92 7.28 -17.93 -8.91
CA ARG A 92 8.47 -17.56 -9.69
C ARG A 92 8.91 -18.71 -10.58
N HIS A 93 8.96 -19.92 -10.04
CA HIS A 93 9.38 -21.08 -10.80
C HIS A 93 8.46 -21.37 -12.00
N VAL A 94 7.14 -21.20 -11.86
CA VAL A 94 6.20 -21.34 -12.99
C VAL A 94 6.25 -20.15 -13.93
N TYR A 95 6.54 -18.95 -13.44
CA TYR A 95 6.70 -17.77 -14.29
C TYR A 95 7.96 -17.84 -15.18
N GLU A 96 9.09 -18.26 -14.60
CA GLU A 96 10.38 -18.37 -15.28
C GLU A 96 10.48 -19.60 -16.19
N ASN A 97 9.96 -20.76 -15.74
CA ASN A 97 10.11 -22.04 -16.43
C ASN A 97 8.84 -22.52 -17.14
N GLY A 98 7.71 -21.80 -17.00
CA GLY A 98 6.44 -22.15 -17.61
C GLY A 98 6.27 -21.63 -19.04
N ASP A 99 5.30 -22.22 -19.73
CA ASP A 99 4.81 -21.74 -21.02
C ASP A 99 3.93 -20.47 -20.86
N GLU A 100 3.50 -19.89 -21.98
CA GLU A 100 2.63 -18.71 -21.96
C GLU A 100 1.32 -18.94 -21.20
N TYR A 101 0.84 -20.20 -21.18
CA TYR A 101 -0.33 -20.58 -20.39
C TYR A 101 -0.04 -20.50 -18.88
N GLY A 102 1.07 -21.07 -18.42
CA GLY A 102 1.51 -21.00 -17.03
C GLY A 102 1.72 -19.56 -16.55
N LYS A 103 2.39 -18.72 -17.34
CA LYS A 103 2.61 -17.29 -17.01
C LYS A 103 1.30 -16.51 -16.87
N LYS A 104 0.34 -16.74 -17.78
CA LYS A 104 -1.00 -16.11 -17.70
C LYS A 104 -1.77 -16.57 -16.47
N ALA A 105 -1.73 -17.87 -16.16
CA ALA A 105 -2.35 -18.42 -14.96
C ALA A 105 -1.79 -17.78 -13.69
N VAL A 106 -0.47 -17.70 -13.59
CA VAL A 106 0.27 -17.08 -12.50
C VAL A 106 -0.09 -15.59 -12.34
N THR A 107 -0.09 -14.81 -13.43
CA THR A 107 -0.45 -13.38 -13.41
C THR A 107 -1.88 -13.17 -12.91
N ARG A 108 -2.83 -13.94 -13.47
CA ARG A 108 -4.24 -13.89 -13.07
C ARG A 108 -4.44 -14.22 -11.60
N LEU A 109 -3.73 -15.23 -11.08
CA LEU A 109 -3.84 -15.62 -9.68
C LEU A 109 -3.38 -14.50 -8.74
N VAL A 110 -2.27 -13.83 -9.06
CA VAL A 110 -1.78 -12.68 -8.28
C VAL A 110 -2.77 -11.53 -8.27
N ASP A 111 -3.31 -11.17 -9.45
CA ASP A 111 -4.29 -10.08 -9.55
C ASP A 111 -5.54 -10.40 -8.72
N ILE A 112 -6.04 -11.64 -8.77
CA ILE A 112 -7.17 -12.09 -7.94
C ILE A 112 -6.86 -11.96 -6.45
N TRP A 113 -5.66 -12.35 -6.01
CA TRP A 113 -5.28 -12.26 -4.61
C TRP A 113 -5.11 -10.81 -4.13
N GLU A 114 -4.67 -9.90 -5.00
CA GLU A 114 -4.57 -8.47 -4.75
C GLU A 114 -5.95 -7.79 -4.66
N GLU A 115 -6.85 -8.09 -5.61
CA GLU A 115 -8.23 -7.59 -5.64
C GLU A 115 -9.01 -8.04 -4.40
N ARG A 116 -8.94 -9.33 -4.07
CA ARG A 116 -9.70 -9.93 -2.95
C ARG A 116 -9.02 -9.77 -1.59
N LYS A 117 -7.89 -9.05 -1.54
CA LYS A 117 -7.06 -8.85 -0.34
C LYS A 117 -6.79 -10.16 0.42
N VAL A 118 -6.47 -11.24 -0.31
CA VAL A 118 -6.21 -12.58 0.27
C VAL A 118 -5.04 -12.52 1.25
N PHE A 119 -4.01 -11.74 0.91
CA PHE A 119 -2.84 -11.48 1.75
C PHE A 119 -2.79 -10.04 2.30
N GLY A 120 -3.89 -9.29 2.26
CA GLY A 120 -3.92 -7.89 2.68
C GLY A 120 -2.95 -7.00 1.87
N SER A 121 -2.16 -6.17 2.56
CA SER A 121 -1.12 -5.31 1.95
C SER A 121 0.05 -6.10 1.36
N ARG A 122 0.24 -7.36 1.80
CA ARG A 122 1.36 -8.21 1.38
C ARG A 122 1.19 -8.74 -0.06
N GLY A 123 -0.03 -8.74 -0.61
CA GLY A 123 -0.28 -9.19 -1.99
C GLY A 123 0.52 -8.42 -3.05
N ARG A 124 0.77 -7.12 -2.83
CA ARG A 124 1.66 -6.31 -3.70
C ARG A 124 3.10 -6.80 -3.67
N SER A 125 3.61 -7.16 -2.49
CA SER A 125 4.95 -7.73 -2.33
C SER A 125 5.12 -9.03 -3.12
N LEU A 126 4.06 -9.84 -3.23
CA LEU A 126 4.10 -11.10 -3.99
C LEU A 126 4.24 -10.86 -5.51
N LYS A 127 3.52 -9.86 -6.03
CA LYS A 127 3.65 -9.42 -7.44
C LYS A 127 5.06 -8.93 -7.74
N ASP A 128 5.63 -8.15 -6.81
CA ASP A 128 7.02 -7.68 -6.89
C ASP A 128 8.05 -8.81 -6.78
N GLU A 129 7.77 -9.84 -5.97
CA GLU A 129 8.64 -11.00 -5.76
C GLU A 129 8.60 -12.00 -6.93
N MET A 130 7.49 -12.07 -7.66
CA MET A 130 7.34 -12.97 -8.81
C MET A 130 7.91 -12.42 -10.11
N LEU A 131 7.83 -11.09 -10.31
CA LEU A 131 8.40 -10.42 -11.47
C LEU A 131 9.92 -10.22 -11.36
N GLY A 132 10.59 -10.98 -10.50
CA GLY A 132 12.04 -10.98 -10.38
C GLY A 132 12.59 -9.71 -9.74
N LYS A 133 12.39 -9.59 -8.42
CA LYS A 133 13.49 -9.21 -7.53
C LYS A 133 13.56 -10.20 -6.38
N ASN A 134 14.48 -11.16 -6.46
CA ASN A 134 14.84 -12.02 -5.33
C ASN A 134 16.32 -11.92 -4.99
N PRO A 135 16.68 -12.12 -3.71
CA PRO A 135 17.62 -11.27 -2.96
C PRO A 135 19.09 -11.72 -3.10
N PRO A 136 20.12 -10.89 -2.78
CA PRO A 136 20.12 -9.59 -2.06
C PRO A 136 20.86 -8.42 -2.80
N PRO A 137 20.93 -7.23 -2.20
CA PRO A 137 19.84 -6.30 -1.98
C PRO A 137 19.57 -5.41 -3.23
N LEU A 138 18.29 -5.11 -3.41
CA LEU A 138 17.75 -3.89 -4.03
C LEU A 138 18.28 -3.42 -5.39
N SER A 139 17.33 -3.36 -6.33
CA SER A 139 17.28 -2.46 -7.50
C SER A 139 18.15 -2.90 -8.70
N VAL A 140 17.83 -2.60 -9.96
CA VAL A 140 16.96 -1.62 -10.65
C VAL A 140 16.52 -2.32 -11.97
N SER A 141 15.31 -2.11 -12.51
CA SER A 141 15.04 -1.31 -13.74
C SER A 141 14.05 -2.13 -14.59
N ASN A 142 13.12 -1.64 -15.40
CA ASN A 142 12.74 -0.32 -15.91
C ASN A 142 11.28 -0.49 -16.38
N GLY A 143 10.29 0.25 -15.88
CA GLY A 143 9.64 1.26 -16.74
C GLY A 143 8.10 1.21 -16.66
N LYS A 144 7.51 2.36 -16.31
CA LYS A 144 6.14 2.84 -16.59
C LYS A 144 4.96 2.23 -15.81
N SER A 145 4.68 2.78 -14.62
CA SER A 145 3.42 3.54 -14.35
C SER A 145 3.37 3.98 -12.86
N SER A 146 3.13 5.28 -12.68
CA SER A 146 2.45 5.94 -11.55
C SER A 146 2.48 5.27 -10.16
N ASN A 147 3.47 5.63 -9.34
CA ASN A 147 3.34 6.13 -7.94
C ASN A 147 4.76 6.39 -7.35
N PRO A 148 4.96 7.47 -6.58
CA PRO A 148 6.28 7.96 -6.20
C PRO A 148 6.78 7.24 -4.93
N ILE A 149 8.08 7.31 -4.67
CA ILE A 149 8.79 6.68 -3.52
C ILE A 149 9.15 5.21 -3.77
N LYS A 150 10.33 5.03 -4.37
CA LYS A 150 11.11 3.79 -4.27
C LYS A 150 12.33 4.09 -3.41
N ILE A 151 12.28 3.69 -2.13
CA ILE A 151 13.43 3.68 -1.24
C ILE A 151 14.34 2.54 -1.70
N VAL A 152 15.51 2.91 -2.23
CA VAL A 152 16.59 1.98 -2.55
C VAL A 152 17.67 2.22 -1.51
N LYS A 153 17.78 1.30 -0.55
CA LYS A 153 18.87 1.26 0.41
C LYS A 153 20.18 0.97 -0.33
N ARG A 154 21.15 1.87 -0.23
CA ARG A 154 22.56 1.55 -0.43
C ARG A 154 23.43 2.52 0.36
N ASP A 155 24.24 1.89 1.21
CA ASP A 155 25.54 2.27 1.80
C ASP A 155 25.68 3.65 2.48
N ALA A 156 26.56 3.67 3.49
CA ALA A 156 26.72 4.75 4.45
C ALA A 156 26.90 6.14 3.78
N ASN A 157 26.18 7.12 4.33
CA ASN A 157 26.38 8.57 4.17
C ASN A 157 25.84 9.32 2.94
N SER A 158 24.97 8.76 2.08
CA SER A 158 24.24 9.65 1.15
C SER A 158 22.97 9.02 0.55
N VAL A 159 21.80 9.36 1.09
CA VAL A 159 20.51 9.00 0.46
C VAL A 159 19.99 10.19 -0.33
N ARG A 160 20.39 10.31 -1.60
CA ARG A 160 19.67 11.18 -2.55
C ARG A 160 18.49 10.42 -3.14
N ILE A 161 17.30 10.57 -2.54
CA ILE A 161 16.04 10.13 -3.11
C ILE A 161 15.71 11.06 -4.29
N LYS A 162 16.10 10.69 -5.51
CA LYS A 162 15.55 11.35 -6.71
C LYS A 162 14.13 10.84 -6.90
N LEU A 163 13.14 11.63 -6.49
CA LEU A 163 11.81 11.49 -7.08
C LEU A 163 11.90 12.02 -8.53
N ALA A 164 10.95 11.63 -9.37
CA ALA A 164 10.91 12.04 -10.77
C ALA A 164 10.07 13.30 -10.97
N VAL A 165 9.78 14.04 -9.89
CA VAL A 165 8.90 15.20 -9.87
C VAL A 165 9.47 16.16 -8.85
N GLY A 166 10.23 17.15 -9.31
CA GLY A 166 10.86 18.22 -8.53
C GLY A 166 9.87 19.12 -7.77
N GLY A 167 9.01 18.53 -6.96
CA GLY A 167 7.90 19.16 -6.24
C GLY A 167 8.01 18.99 -4.72
N LEU A 168 6.92 19.27 -4.02
CA LEU A 168 6.85 19.31 -2.55
C LEU A 168 7.39 18.04 -1.84
N PRO A 169 7.14 16.81 -2.32
CA PRO A 169 7.69 15.61 -1.68
C PRO A 169 9.22 15.50 -1.70
N GLU A 170 9.88 15.98 -2.77
CA GLU A 170 11.35 16.03 -2.84
C GLU A 170 11.92 17.03 -1.84
N LYS A 171 11.26 18.19 -1.71
CA LYS A 171 11.66 19.23 -0.76
C LYS A 171 11.53 18.73 0.68
N ILE A 172 10.43 18.06 1.01
CA ILE A 172 10.22 17.47 2.35
C ILE A 172 11.31 16.45 2.67
N LEU A 173 11.63 15.54 1.74
CA LEU A 173 12.69 14.54 1.95
C LEU A 173 14.06 15.18 2.11
N THR A 174 14.37 16.21 1.31
CA THR A 174 15.63 16.95 1.41
C THR A 174 15.74 17.67 2.76
N ALA A 175 14.67 18.33 3.21
CA ALA A 175 14.63 19.00 4.50
C ALA A 175 14.73 18.00 5.66
N PHE A 176 14.06 16.85 5.57
CA PHE A 176 14.19 15.76 6.55
C PHE A 176 15.61 15.24 6.65
N GLN A 177 16.27 15.04 5.52
CA GLN A 177 17.67 14.58 5.51
C GLN A 177 18.59 15.62 6.15
N SER A 178 18.38 16.92 5.87
CA SER A 178 19.15 18.00 6.52
C SER A 178 19.00 17.97 8.04
N VAL A 179 17.79 17.75 8.56
CA VAL A 179 17.56 17.60 10.01
C VAL A 179 18.28 16.37 10.57
N LEU A 180 18.28 15.25 9.85
CA LEU A 180 18.98 14.03 10.29
C LEU A 180 20.50 14.21 10.30
N ASP A 181 21.05 14.88 9.28
CA ASP A 181 22.48 15.14 9.16
C ASP A 181 22.96 16.13 10.25
N GLU A 182 22.14 17.11 10.61
CA GLU A 182 22.44 18.11 11.66
C GLU A 182 22.18 17.60 13.09
N HIS A 183 21.41 16.54 13.28
CA HIS A 183 20.99 16.05 14.62
C HIS A 183 22.16 15.77 15.57
N SER A 184 23.26 15.18 15.09
CA SER A 184 24.43 14.93 15.95
C SER A 184 25.16 16.21 16.32
N THR A 185 25.13 17.23 15.46
CA THR A 185 25.81 18.51 15.71
C THR A 185 25.02 19.36 16.70
N GLU A 186 23.70 19.34 16.63
CA GLU A 186 22.81 19.97 17.60
C GLU A 186 22.95 19.34 18.98
N GLU A 187 22.89 18.01 19.09
CA GLU A 187 23.01 17.33 20.40
C GLU A 187 24.35 17.70 21.07
N ALA A 188 25.43 17.75 20.29
CA ALA A 188 26.73 18.19 20.77
C ALA A 188 26.74 19.67 21.19
N ALA A 189 26.13 20.56 20.39
CA ALA A 189 26.03 21.98 20.71
C ALA A 189 25.21 22.22 21.99
N LEU A 190 24.12 21.46 22.18
CA LEU A 190 23.23 21.56 23.33
C LEU A 190 23.91 21.03 24.61
N SER A 191 24.62 19.91 24.50
CA SER A 191 25.46 19.38 25.59
C SER A 191 26.58 20.36 25.97
N LYS A 192 27.27 20.94 24.98
CA LYS A 192 28.34 21.93 25.20
C LYS A 192 27.79 23.21 25.84
N CYS A 193 26.66 23.72 25.36
CA CYS A 193 25.98 24.87 25.95
C CYS A 193 25.64 24.63 27.43
N ASN A 194 25.04 23.48 27.75
CA ASN A 194 24.73 23.12 29.14
C ASN A 194 25.98 23.03 30.02
N ALA A 195 27.06 22.43 29.53
CA ALA A 195 28.33 22.34 30.26
C ALA A 195 28.93 23.72 30.53
N THR A 196 28.92 24.62 29.54
CA THR A 196 29.40 26.00 29.68
C THR A 196 28.56 26.80 30.66
N VAL A 197 27.22 26.73 30.57
CA VAL A 197 26.32 27.41 31.53
C VAL A 197 26.59 26.93 32.96
N HIS A 198 26.76 25.63 33.16
CA HIS A 198 27.12 25.07 34.47
C HIS A 198 28.49 25.55 34.94
N HIS A 199 29.47 25.67 34.04
CA HIS A 199 30.80 26.15 34.39
C HIS A 199 30.81 27.63 34.77
N VAL A 200 30.08 28.48 34.03
CA VAL A 200 29.92 29.91 34.36
C VAL A 200 29.25 30.07 35.72
N GLY A 201 28.20 29.29 36.03
CA GLY A 201 27.58 29.30 37.35
C GLY A 201 28.54 28.91 38.48
N LYS A 202 29.45 27.97 38.21
CA LYS A 202 30.50 27.62 39.18
C LYS A 202 31.53 28.74 39.36
N ILE A 203 31.96 29.40 38.29
CA ILE A 203 32.85 30.56 38.37
C ILE A 203 32.18 31.67 39.21
N GLU A 204 30.88 31.90 39.02
CA GLU A 204 30.10 32.86 39.80
C GLU A 204 30.12 32.53 41.30
N GLU A 205 29.88 31.27 41.69
CA GLU A 205 29.99 30.81 43.08
C GLU A 205 31.41 30.97 43.66
N ASP A 206 32.44 30.61 42.89
CA ASP A 206 33.85 30.70 43.30
C ASP A 206 34.30 32.17 43.47
N VAL A 207 33.80 33.08 42.62
CA VAL A 207 34.04 34.54 42.73
C VAL A 207 33.36 35.11 43.97
N GLU A 208 32.12 34.72 44.25
CA GLU A 208 31.40 35.16 45.44
C GLU A 208 32.11 34.70 46.73
N CYS A 209 32.61 33.46 46.76
CA CYS A 209 33.40 32.94 47.87
C CYS A 209 34.73 33.70 48.06
N THR A 210 35.46 33.99 46.99
CA THR A 210 36.78 34.66 47.05
C THR A 210 36.71 36.15 47.40
N LEU A 211 35.63 36.85 47.02
CA LEU A 211 35.36 38.23 47.42
C LEU A 211 35.24 38.39 48.95
N THR A 212 34.67 37.39 49.64
CA THR A 212 34.61 37.39 51.12
C THR A 212 35.96 37.18 51.80
N GLN A 213 36.96 36.66 51.08
CA GLN A 213 38.30 36.31 51.60
C GLN A 213 39.42 37.29 51.20
N GLY A 214 39.13 38.30 50.36
CA GLY A 214 40.03 39.44 50.12
C GLY A 214 41.25 39.17 49.22
N ASN A 215 41.15 38.27 48.24
CA ASN A 215 42.26 37.93 47.34
C ASN A 215 42.10 38.56 45.93
N GLN A 216 43.22 38.94 45.28
CA GLN A 216 43.22 39.53 43.93
C GLN A 216 43.32 38.44 42.84
N LEU A 217 42.19 38.00 42.28
CA LEU A 217 42.12 36.99 41.21
C LEU A 217 41.51 37.47 39.89
N GLY A 218 41.15 38.76 39.79
CA GLY A 218 40.24 39.26 38.75
C GLY A 218 40.68 39.04 37.30
N SER A 219 41.98 39.10 36.99
CA SER A 219 42.44 38.96 35.59
C SER A 219 42.20 37.55 35.03
N THR A 220 42.49 36.50 35.80
CA THR A 220 42.33 35.11 35.36
C THR A 220 40.87 34.73 35.17
N VAL A 221 40.00 35.20 36.07
CA VAL A 221 38.55 34.96 35.99
C VAL A 221 37.94 35.64 34.76
N VAL A 222 38.40 36.86 34.43
CA VAL A 222 37.93 37.58 33.24
C VAL A 222 38.32 36.84 31.96
N ASP A 223 39.54 36.31 31.89
CA ASP A 223 40.00 35.52 30.74
C ASP A 223 39.18 34.22 30.59
N GLU A 224 38.90 33.50 31.69
CA GLU A 224 38.06 32.28 31.69
C GLU A 224 36.61 32.58 31.28
N LEU A 225 36.02 33.68 31.77
CA LEU A 225 34.67 34.09 31.38
C LEU A 225 34.59 34.46 29.89
N HIS A 226 35.62 35.10 29.35
CA HIS A 226 35.68 35.41 27.92
C HIS A 226 35.72 34.13 27.07
N GLU A 227 36.51 33.13 27.49
CA GLU A 227 36.54 31.82 26.82
C GLU A 227 35.16 31.13 26.86
N GLN A 228 34.46 31.18 28.01
CA GLN A 228 33.10 30.64 28.10
C GLN A 228 32.09 31.41 27.24
N GLU A 229 32.18 32.73 27.17
CA GLU A 229 31.34 33.57 26.33
C GLU A 229 31.49 33.21 24.85
N ASP A 230 32.72 33.03 24.37
CA ASP A 230 33.01 32.64 22.99
C ASP A 230 32.47 31.24 22.67
N ILE A 231 32.60 30.29 23.60
CA ILE A 231 32.01 28.96 23.47
C ILE A 231 30.48 29.05 23.40
N LEU A 232 29.85 29.88 24.24
CA LEU A 232 28.40 30.04 24.27
C LEU A 232 27.88 30.65 22.96
N LYS A 233 28.54 31.70 22.46
CA LYS A 233 28.23 32.31 21.15
C LYS A 233 28.30 31.28 20.02
N GLN A 234 29.32 30.42 20.02
CA GLN A 234 29.45 29.34 19.05
C GLN A 234 28.27 28.35 19.15
N CYS A 235 27.88 27.96 20.36
CA CYS A 235 26.76 27.03 20.57
C CYS A 235 25.43 27.65 20.11
N VAL A 236 25.18 28.92 20.43
CA VAL A 236 23.97 29.64 20.01
C VAL A 236 23.87 29.67 18.48
N GLY A 237 24.95 30.02 17.76
CA GLY A 237 24.92 30.03 16.30
C GLY A 237 24.63 28.65 15.68
N GLN A 238 25.11 27.57 16.29
CA GLN A 238 24.80 26.20 15.83
C GLN A 238 23.32 25.84 16.07
N LEU A 239 22.77 26.23 17.23
CA LEU A 239 21.37 25.98 17.57
C LEU A 239 20.42 26.80 16.70
N GLU A 240 20.76 28.06 16.37
CA GLU A 240 19.99 28.91 15.45
C GLU A 240 19.95 28.30 14.03
N SER A 241 21.07 27.75 13.55
CA SER A 241 21.10 27.03 12.28
C SER A 241 20.19 25.79 12.31
N ALA A 242 20.27 24.99 13.37
CA ALA A 242 19.45 23.79 13.54
C ALA A 242 17.95 24.13 13.66
N GLU A 243 17.61 25.25 14.30
CA GLU A 243 16.25 25.79 14.37
C GLU A 243 15.74 26.15 12.98
N ALA A 244 16.53 26.87 12.17
CA ALA A 244 16.15 27.26 10.82
C ALA A 244 15.89 26.03 9.91
N THR A 245 16.72 25.00 10.03
CA THR A 245 16.55 23.73 9.29
C THR A 245 15.25 23.04 9.69
N ARG A 246 14.95 22.93 10.99
CA ARG A 246 13.68 22.37 11.50
C ARG A 246 12.47 23.19 11.09
N ALA A 247 12.55 24.52 11.18
CA ALA A 247 11.47 25.42 10.81
C ALA A 247 11.10 25.25 9.33
N THR A 248 12.10 25.09 8.46
CA THR A 248 11.91 24.80 7.04
C THR A 248 11.16 23.48 6.83
N LEU A 249 11.56 22.41 7.52
CA LEU A 249 10.87 21.12 7.44
C LEU A 249 9.41 21.23 7.90
N ILE A 250 9.16 21.90 9.03
CA ILE A 250 7.82 22.10 9.57
C ILE A 250 6.94 22.87 8.58
N SER A 251 7.48 23.91 7.94
CA SER A 251 6.77 24.69 6.91
C SER A 251 6.31 23.81 5.75
N LEU A 252 7.22 22.98 5.20
CA LEU A 252 6.91 22.09 4.09
C LEU A 252 5.87 21.01 4.46
N LEU A 253 5.92 20.49 5.68
CA LEU A 253 4.94 19.52 6.18
C LEU A 253 3.55 20.15 6.35
N LYS A 254 3.48 21.40 6.83
CA LYS A 254 2.22 22.15 6.92
C LYS A 254 1.60 22.40 5.55
N GLU A 255 2.41 22.80 4.56
CA GLU A 255 1.94 23.00 3.18
C GLU A 255 1.37 21.70 2.60
N ALA A 256 2.06 20.57 2.80
CA ALA A 256 1.59 19.28 2.31
C ALA A 256 0.30 18.83 2.99
N LEU A 257 0.17 19.07 4.30
CA LEU A 257 -1.05 18.75 5.04
C LEU A 257 -2.25 19.55 4.51
N GLN A 258 -2.07 20.87 4.33
CA GLN A 258 -3.12 21.76 3.82
C GLN A 258 -3.59 21.35 2.41
N ASP A 259 -2.67 20.96 1.52
CA ASP A 259 -3.02 20.45 0.19
C ASP A 259 -3.89 19.18 0.29
N GLN A 260 -3.54 18.23 1.16
CA GLN A 260 -4.32 17.01 1.35
C GLN A 260 -5.69 17.25 1.97
N GLU A 261 -5.78 18.16 2.95
CA GLU A 261 -7.03 18.55 3.58
C GLU A 261 -8.00 19.17 2.55
N SER A 262 -7.51 20.07 1.68
CA SER A 262 -8.32 20.68 0.63
C SER A 262 -8.89 19.66 -0.36
N LYS A 263 -8.08 18.67 -0.75
CA LYS A 263 -8.50 17.58 -1.65
C LYS A 263 -9.52 16.65 -1.00
N LEU A 264 -9.34 16.36 0.29
CA LEU A 264 -10.30 15.57 1.05
C LEU A 264 -11.64 16.29 1.15
N GLU A 265 -11.64 17.59 1.42
CA GLU A 265 -12.85 18.39 1.53
C GLU A 265 -13.60 18.48 0.18
N PHE A 266 -12.86 18.59 -0.91
CA PHE A 266 -13.41 18.49 -2.26
C PHE A 266 -14.12 17.15 -2.48
N ILE A 267 -13.48 16.02 -2.15
CA ILE A 267 -14.08 14.68 -2.28
C ILE A 267 -15.35 14.56 -1.43
N ARG A 268 -15.34 15.09 -0.20
CA ARG A 268 -16.52 15.08 0.69
C ARG A 268 -17.68 15.85 0.09
N SER A 269 -17.43 17.02 -0.49
CA SER A 269 -18.44 17.83 -1.17
C SER A 269 -19.04 17.09 -2.37
N GLN A 270 -18.21 16.43 -3.18
CA GLN A 270 -18.69 15.63 -4.31
C GLN A 270 -19.55 14.43 -3.85
N LEU A 271 -19.13 13.75 -2.80
CA LEU A 271 -19.90 12.63 -2.23
C LEU A 271 -21.24 13.10 -1.64
N GLN A 272 -21.28 14.29 -1.03
CA GLN A 272 -22.52 14.86 -0.51
C GLN A 272 -23.50 15.18 -1.64
N GLY A 273 -23.05 15.85 -2.70
CA GLY A 273 -23.88 16.08 -3.89
C GLY A 273 -24.35 14.77 -4.56
N GLY A 274 -23.50 13.75 -4.58
CA GLY A 274 -23.88 12.42 -5.06
C GLY A 274 -24.98 11.75 -4.22
N ARG A 275 -24.92 11.87 -2.88
CA ARG A 275 -25.95 11.33 -1.97
C ARG A 275 -27.27 12.08 -2.08
N GLU A 276 -27.23 13.41 -2.17
CA GLU A 276 -28.44 14.23 -2.35
C GLU A 276 -29.16 13.89 -3.66
N LEU A 277 -28.40 13.65 -4.73
CA LEU A 277 -28.95 13.13 -5.98
C LEU A 277 -29.57 11.75 -5.76
N GLU A 278 -28.87 10.82 -5.11
CA GLU A 278 -29.41 9.48 -4.81
C GLU A 278 -30.75 9.53 -4.06
N GLU A 279 -30.87 10.43 -3.07
CA GLU A 279 -32.12 10.68 -2.35
C GLU A 279 -33.20 11.33 -3.23
N GLU A 280 -32.84 12.30 -4.08
CA GLU A 280 -33.75 12.93 -5.04
C GLU A 280 -34.30 11.91 -6.06
N TRP A 281 -33.43 11.08 -6.62
CA TRP A 281 -33.81 9.98 -7.50
C TRP A 281 -34.71 8.99 -6.77
N CYS A 282 -34.37 8.59 -5.55
CA CYS A 282 -35.23 7.70 -4.74
C CYS A 282 -36.61 8.32 -4.50
N SER A 283 -36.69 9.62 -4.20
CA SER A 283 -37.95 10.34 -4.02
C SER A 283 -38.78 10.34 -5.32
N ILE A 284 -38.17 10.62 -6.47
CA ILE A 284 -38.82 10.59 -7.79
C ILE A 284 -39.33 9.18 -8.13
N PHE A 285 -38.54 8.14 -7.84
CA PHE A 285 -38.90 6.75 -8.14
C PHE A 285 -39.83 6.09 -7.11
N LEU A 286 -39.98 6.65 -5.90
CA LEU A 286 -40.92 6.20 -4.86
C LEU A 286 -42.33 6.82 -5.01
N VAL A 287 -42.53 7.82 -5.87
CA VAL A 287 -43.87 8.29 -6.23
C VAL A 287 -44.56 7.22 -7.09
N PRO A 288 -45.68 6.59 -6.65
CA PRO A 288 -46.39 5.62 -7.47
C PRO A 288 -46.89 6.31 -8.74
N PRO A 289 -46.71 5.72 -9.94
CA PRO A 289 -47.26 6.33 -11.14
C PRO A 289 -48.78 6.29 -11.03
N LEU A 290 -49.38 7.48 -10.83
CA LEU A 290 -50.80 7.69 -11.05
C LEU A 290 -51.11 7.26 -12.49
N ARG A 291 -51.79 6.11 -12.58
CA ARG A 291 -52.45 5.50 -13.74
C ARG A 291 -52.39 6.35 -15.02
N LYS A 292 -51.52 5.99 -15.98
CA LYS A 292 -51.84 6.02 -17.42
C LYS A 292 -51.14 4.86 -18.11
N THR A 293 -51.90 4.16 -18.95
CA THR A 293 -51.49 3.00 -19.76
C THR A 293 -50.32 3.33 -20.70
N PRO A 294 -49.53 2.32 -21.10
CA PRO A 294 -48.30 2.54 -21.85
C PRO A 294 -48.62 2.75 -23.32
N THR A 295 -48.80 4.00 -23.72
CA THR A 295 -48.63 4.44 -25.10
C THR A 295 -48.06 5.86 -25.04
N GLU A 296 -46.93 6.07 -25.72
CA GLU A 296 -46.18 7.34 -25.87
C GLU A 296 -45.41 7.92 -24.65
N SER A 297 -45.77 7.60 -23.40
CA SER A 297 -45.10 8.16 -22.19
C SER A 297 -43.62 7.76 -22.01
N GLY A 298 -43.22 6.55 -22.40
CA GLY A 298 -41.86 6.04 -22.15
C GLY A 298 -40.75 6.79 -22.90
N LYS A 299 -41.05 7.34 -24.10
CA LYS A 299 -40.10 8.18 -24.84
C LYS A 299 -39.95 9.56 -24.19
N SER A 300 -41.04 10.10 -23.64
CA SER A 300 -41.03 11.37 -22.91
C SER A 300 -40.16 11.28 -21.64
N PHE A 301 -40.25 10.16 -20.91
CA PHE A 301 -39.45 9.93 -19.69
C PHE A 301 -37.94 9.81 -19.99
N ILE A 302 -37.56 9.09 -21.04
CA ILE A 302 -36.15 8.98 -21.47
C ILE A 302 -35.61 10.34 -21.95
N ASN A 303 -36.44 11.14 -22.62
CA ASN A 303 -36.04 12.49 -23.06
C ASN A 303 -35.91 13.47 -21.87
N LEU A 304 -36.83 13.43 -20.91
CA LEU A 304 -36.75 14.20 -19.66
C LEU A 304 -35.52 13.82 -18.83
N LEU A 305 -35.20 12.52 -18.73
CA LEU A 305 -33.96 12.03 -18.13
C LEU A 305 -32.73 12.56 -18.87
N GLY A 306 -32.74 12.52 -20.20
CA GLY A 306 -31.65 12.99 -21.03
C GLY A 306 -31.42 14.50 -20.94
N ASP A 307 -32.49 15.29 -20.79
CA ASP A 307 -32.42 16.74 -20.67
C ASP A 307 -32.00 17.16 -19.25
N CYS A 308 -32.43 16.44 -18.21
CA CYS A 308 -31.94 16.63 -16.85
C CYS A 308 -30.44 16.31 -16.73
N LEU A 309 -29.98 15.22 -17.36
CA LEU A 309 -28.55 14.87 -17.45
C LEU A 309 -27.73 15.91 -18.22
N ARG A 310 -28.31 16.55 -19.25
CA ARG A 310 -27.66 17.62 -20.03
C ARG A 310 -27.55 18.92 -19.23
N ASP A 311 -28.59 19.28 -18.47
CA ASP A 311 -28.58 20.49 -17.62
C ASP A 311 -27.57 20.34 -16.48
N GLN A 312 -27.46 19.13 -15.91
CA GLN A 312 -26.45 18.75 -14.91
C GLN A 312 -25.01 18.87 -15.42
N GLN A 313 -24.72 18.41 -16.65
CA GLN A 313 -23.38 18.57 -17.25
C GLN A 313 -23.00 20.03 -17.52
N SER A 314 -23.98 20.90 -17.80
CA SER A 314 -23.75 22.34 -17.97
C SER A 314 -23.51 23.07 -16.64
N ARG A 315 -24.27 22.73 -15.58
CA ARG A 315 -24.17 23.41 -14.27
C ARG A 315 -22.89 23.07 -13.50
N HIS A 316 -22.38 21.85 -13.64
CA HIS A 316 -21.19 21.39 -12.90
C HIS A 316 -19.88 21.45 -13.70
N GLY A 317 -19.87 22.07 -14.89
CA GLY A 317 -18.64 22.33 -15.64
C GLY A 317 -17.86 21.08 -16.07
N ILE A 318 -18.49 19.90 -16.09
CA ILE A 318 -17.85 18.65 -16.51
C ILE A 318 -17.90 18.59 -18.04
N ARG A 319 -16.95 19.29 -18.71
CA ARG A 319 -16.64 19.04 -20.13
C ARG A 319 -15.95 17.68 -20.26
N GLY A 320 -16.75 16.61 -20.27
CA GLY A 320 -16.31 15.27 -20.63
C GLY A 320 -16.21 15.11 -22.15
N ASN A 321 -15.01 14.75 -22.64
CA ASN A 321 -14.74 14.39 -24.04
C ASN A 321 -15.80 13.40 -24.59
N ARG A 322 -16.41 13.76 -25.72
CA ARG A 322 -17.29 12.86 -26.49
C ARG A 322 -16.47 11.72 -27.08
N THR A 323 -16.56 10.53 -26.51
CA THR A 323 -16.26 9.27 -27.23
C THR A 323 -17.47 8.36 -27.18
N SER A 324 -18.28 8.49 -28.24
CA SER A 324 -19.25 7.57 -28.82
C SER A 324 -19.35 6.18 -28.18
N ILE A 325 -20.35 5.97 -27.31
CA ILE A 325 -20.87 4.64 -27.00
C ILE A 325 -21.78 4.24 -28.17
N ARG A 326 -21.23 3.50 -29.13
CA ARG A 326 -22.00 2.83 -30.19
C ARG A 326 -22.59 1.56 -29.58
N ALA A 327 -23.88 1.58 -29.24
CA ALA A 327 -24.62 0.42 -28.80
C ALA A 327 -24.64 -0.63 -29.94
N ASN A 328 -24.00 -1.77 -29.71
CA ASN A 328 -24.04 -2.90 -30.63
C ASN A 328 -25.29 -3.73 -30.28
N GLN A 329 -26.40 -3.46 -30.96
CA GLN A 329 -27.53 -4.38 -31.04
C GLN A 329 -27.10 -5.60 -31.86
N ARG A 330 -27.04 -6.78 -31.25
CA ARG A 330 -27.22 -8.03 -31.97
C ARG A 330 -28.21 -8.91 -31.22
N CYS A 331 -29.41 -8.95 -31.76
CA CYS A 331 -30.47 -9.88 -31.44
C CYS A 331 -29.97 -11.32 -31.62
N SER A 332 -30.17 -12.15 -30.59
CA SER A 332 -30.21 -13.61 -30.71
C SER A 332 -31.54 -14.08 -30.16
N GLY A 333 -32.52 -14.17 -31.06
CA GLY A 333 -33.78 -14.87 -30.86
C GLY A 333 -34.13 -15.55 -32.16
N SER A 334 -34.07 -16.89 -32.19
CA SER A 334 -34.79 -17.78 -33.10
C SER A 334 -34.42 -19.23 -32.78
N ASN A 335 -35.29 -19.94 -32.03
CA ASN A 335 -35.82 -21.26 -32.41
C ASN A 335 -36.54 -21.93 -31.24
N CYS A 336 -37.85 -21.70 -31.16
CA CYS A 336 -38.82 -22.65 -30.66
C CYS A 336 -40.06 -22.52 -31.55
N ALA A 337 -40.23 -23.44 -32.50
CA ALA A 337 -41.47 -23.60 -33.25
C ALA A 337 -41.77 -25.09 -33.37
N SER A 338 -42.71 -25.54 -32.55
CA SER A 338 -43.42 -26.81 -32.65
C SER A 338 -44.42 -26.77 -33.81
N LYS A 339 -44.45 -27.81 -34.65
CA LYS A 339 -45.63 -28.32 -35.41
C LYS A 339 -45.39 -29.83 -35.60
N GLN A 340 -46.17 -30.73 -34.99
CA GLN A 340 -47.45 -31.26 -35.51
C GLN A 340 -47.39 -31.58 -37.01
N TYR A 341 -47.08 -32.82 -37.39
CA TYR A 341 -48.03 -33.92 -37.65
C TYR A 341 -47.27 -35.25 -37.70
#